data_AF-A0A167VLL9-F1
#
_entry.id   AF-A0A167VLL9-F1
#
_cell.length_a   1.000
_cell.length_b   1.000
_cell.length_c   1.000
_cell.angle_alpha   90.00
_cell.angle_beta   90.00
_cell.angle_gamma   90.00
#
_symmetry.space_group_name_H-M   'P 1'
#
loop_
_entity.id
_entity.type
_entity.pdbx_description
1 polymer ?
#
loop_
_entity_poly.entity_id
_entity_poly.type
_entity_poly.pdbx_seq_one_letter_code
_entity_poly.pdbx_strand_id
1 'polypeptide(L)'
;DSDVTFRSCDGILFKLHYANMKATSEGFSPPEGTSSQDEIVSLTEDGDTLELLFQYIYPQRYPDPKDVEFTLLVKLAEAAEKYQVYTAMLICHVRMGDVNAEHPFEVMMYAMRHGYTDLMDRS
;
A
#
# COMPACT_ATOMS: atom_id res chain seq x y z
N ASP A 1 -22.25 9.39 2.02
CA ASP A 1 -20.93 8.77 1.92
C ASP A 1 -20.79 8.29 0.50
N SER A 2 -19.79 8.78 -0.22
CA SER A 2 -19.55 8.33 -1.59
C SER A 2 -18.47 7.26 -1.51
N ASP A 3 -18.78 6.09 -2.05
CA ASP A 3 -17.87 4.97 -2.07
C ASP A 3 -17.22 4.86 -3.46
N VAL A 4 -15.96 4.46 -3.51
CA VAL A 4 -15.25 4.11 -4.75
C VAL A 4 -15.06 2.59 -4.76
N THR A 5 -15.29 1.97 -5.92
CA THR A 5 -15.06 0.53 -6.08
C THR A 5 -13.77 0.29 -6.84
N PHE A 6 -12.83 -0.41 -6.21
CA PHE A 6 -11.61 -0.89 -6.84
C PHE A 6 -11.72 -2.38 -7.16
N ARG A 7 -11.06 -2.80 -8.23
CA ARG A 7 -10.93 -4.21 -8.62
C ARG A 7 -9.46 -4.59 -8.71
N SER A 8 -9.06 -5.63 -7.99
CA SER A 8 -7.72 -6.22 -8.08
C SER A 8 -7.49 -6.92 -9.42
N CYS A 9 -6.24 -7.28 -9.72
CA CYS A 9 -5.91 -7.99 -10.96
C CYS A 9 -6.45 -9.43 -11.02
N ASP A 10 -6.72 -10.04 -9.85
CA ASP A 10 -7.35 -11.35 -9.67
C ASP A 10 -8.88 -11.27 -9.47
N GLY A 11 -9.48 -10.08 -9.64
CA GLY A 11 -10.92 -9.90 -9.78
C GLY A 11 -11.70 -9.66 -8.48
N ILE A 12 -11.01 -9.49 -7.35
CA ILE A 12 -11.62 -9.13 -6.06
C ILE A 12 -12.06 -7.66 -6.09
N LEU A 13 -13.25 -7.38 -5.56
CA LEU A 13 -13.82 -6.03 -5.49
C LEU A 13 -13.70 -5.47 -4.07
N PHE A 14 -13.22 -4.24 -3.98
CA PHE A 14 -13.07 -3.50 -2.74
C PHE A 14 -13.86 -2.21 -2.81
N LYS A 15 -14.72 -1.98 -1.81
CA LYS A 15 -15.53 -0.76 -1.71
C LYS A 15 -14.98 0.12 -0.60
N LEU A 16 -14.45 1.28 -0.97
CA LEU A 16 -13.78 2.20 -0.05
C LEU A 16 -14.58 3.48 0.15
N HIS A 17 -14.61 4.00 1.38
CA HIS A 17 -15.18 5.32 1.65
C HIS A 17 -14.23 6.40 1.14
N TYR A 18 -14.71 7.23 0.22
CA TYR A 18 -13.89 8.28 -0.41
C TYR A 18 -13.28 9.24 0.63
N ALA A 19 -14.01 9.54 1.71
CA ALA A 19 -13.53 10.43 2.77
C ALA A 19 -12.28 9.89 3.49
N ASN A 20 -12.25 8.59 3.81
CA ASN A 20 -11.11 7.96 4.45
C ASN A 20 -9.93 7.89 3.48
N MET A 21 -10.18 7.41 2.26
CA MET A 21 -9.18 7.29 1.21
C MET A 21 -8.48 8.64 0.95
N LYS A 22 -9.25 9.72 0.77
CA LYS A 22 -8.71 11.07 0.54
C LYS A 22 -7.90 11.60 1.74
N ALA A 23 -8.23 11.18 2.96
CA ALA A 23 -7.53 11.62 4.17
C ALA A 23 -6.20 10.87 4.38
N THR A 24 -6.08 9.64 3.89
CA THR A 24 -4.94 8.75 4.19
C THR A 24 -4.06 8.43 3.00
N SER A 25 -4.45 8.83 1.79
CA SER A 25 -3.75 8.49 0.55
C SER A 25 -3.90 9.55 -0.53
N GLU A 26 -2.95 9.57 -1.46
CA GLU A 26 -2.93 10.52 -2.59
C GLU A 26 -3.10 9.82 -3.94
N GLY A 27 -2.49 8.65 -4.13
CA GLY A 27 -2.41 7.95 -5.41
C GLY A 27 -3.71 7.30 -5.91
N PHE A 28 -4.80 7.36 -5.14
CA PHE A 28 -6.14 6.94 -5.57
C PHE A 28 -7.02 8.08 -6.09
N SER A 29 -6.53 9.32 -6.08
CA SER A 29 -7.31 10.45 -6.57
C SER A 29 -7.45 10.36 -8.09
N PRO A 30 -8.69 10.24 -8.63
CA PRO A 30 -8.87 10.29 -10.07
C PRO A 30 -8.45 11.66 -10.60
N PRO A 31 -7.88 11.76 -11.81
CA PRO A 31 -7.60 13.04 -12.46
C PRO A 31 -8.86 13.92 -12.47
N GLU A 32 -8.69 15.23 -12.28
CA GLU A 32 -9.82 16.17 -12.23
C GLU A 32 -10.77 15.98 -13.42
N GLY A 33 -12.06 15.80 -13.13
CA GLY A 33 -13.11 15.64 -14.14
C GLY A 33 -13.32 14.21 -14.67
N THR A 34 -12.63 13.21 -14.13
CA THR A 34 -12.77 11.80 -14.58
C THR A 34 -13.61 10.92 -13.65
N SER A 35 -13.98 11.37 -12.46
CA SER A 35 -14.72 10.54 -11.50
C SER A 35 -16.21 10.46 -11.82
N SER A 36 -16.66 9.27 -12.24
CA SER A 36 -18.08 8.89 -12.16
C SER A 36 -18.33 8.03 -10.92
N GLN A 37 -19.48 8.20 -10.26
CA GLN A 37 -19.79 7.51 -8.99
C GLN A 37 -19.92 5.97 -9.14
N ASP A 38 -20.06 5.47 -10.36
CA ASP A 38 -20.30 4.05 -10.65
C ASP A 38 -19.10 3.36 -11.33
N GLU A 39 -17.95 4.03 -11.45
CA GLU A 39 -16.78 3.45 -12.10
C GLU A 39 -16.05 2.44 -11.19
N ILE A 40 -15.80 1.25 -11.73
CA ILE A 40 -14.92 0.26 -11.11
C ILE A 40 -13.50 0.51 -11.60
N VAL A 41 -12.63 0.98 -10.70
CA VAL A 41 -11.23 1.27 -11.02
C VAL A 41 -10.41 -0.02 -10.90
N SER A 42 -9.81 -0.45 -12.00
CA SER A 42 -8.95 -1.65 -11.99
C SER A 42 -7.52 -1.30 -11.55
N LEU A 43 -7.02 -2.03 -10.56
CA LEU A 43 -5.67 -1.92 -10.01
C LEU A 43 -4.83 -3.12 -10.46
N THR A 44 -3.51 -3.02 -10.33
CA THR A 44 -2.58 -4.05 -10.83
C THR A 44 -2.21 -5.09 -9.78
N GLU A 45 -2.48 -4.79 -8.52
CA GLU A 45 -2.18 -5.58 -7.35
C GLU A 45 -3.24 -6.66 -7.14
N ASP A 46 -2.82 -7.77 -6.55
CA ASP A 46 -3.71 -8.88 -6.18
C ASP A 46 -4.60 -8.53 -4.96
N GLY A 47 -5.62 -9.36 -4.73
CA GLY A 47 -6.59 -9.17 -3.66
C GLY A 47 -5.93 -9.10 -2.29
N ASP A 48 -5.02 -10.01 -1.97
CA ASP A 48 -4.36 -10.08 -0.67
C ASP A 48 -3.55 -8.79 -0.37
N THR A 49 -2.84 -8.29 -1.37
CA THR A 49 -2.07 -7.04 -1.25
C THR A 49 -2.98 -5.84 -1.00
N LEU A 50 -4.09 -5.74 -1.75
CA LEU A 50 -5.03 -4.63 -1.63
C LEU A 50 -5.87 -4.70 -0.35
N GLU A 51 -6.27 -5.90 0.07
CA GLU A 51 -6.96 -6.11 1.34
C GLU A 51 -6.11 -5.60 2.50
N LEU A 52 -4.82 -5.94 2.52
CA LEU A 52 -3.90 -5.48 3.55
C LEU A 52 -3.66 -3.97 3.46
N LEU A 53 -3.45 -3.43 2.26
CA LEU A 53 -3.26 -1.99 2.05
C LEU A 53 -4.46 -1.17 2.52
N PHE A 54 -5.67 -1.61 2.18
CA PHE A 54 -6.90 -0.90 2.48
C PHE A 54 -7.26 -0.94 3.98
N GLN A 55 -6.75 -1.89 4.75
CA GLN A 55 -6.86 -1.83 6.21
C GLN A 55 -6.20 -0.59 6.82
N TYR A 56 -5.19 -0.01 6.16
CA TYR A 56 -4.51 1.22 6.60
C TYR A 56 -5.25 2.51 6.21
N ILE A 57 -6.34 2.41 5.45
CA ILE A 57 -7.18 3.56 5.08
C ILE A 57 -8.21 3.86 6.17
N TYR A 58 -8.59 2.87 6.96
CA TYR A 58 -9.65 3.02 7.96
C TYR A 58 -9.08 3.33 9.35
N PRO A 59 -9.79 4.14 10.17
CA PRO A 59 -9.41 4.40 11.55
C PRO A 59 -9.70 3.18 12.43
N GLN A 60 -8.85 2.17 12.31
CA GLN A 60 -8.97 0.90 13.00
C GLN A 60 -7.63 0.47 13.60
N ARG A 61 -7.64 -0.61 14.37
CA ARG A 61 -6.39 -1.26 14.76
C ARG A 61 -5.78 -1.91 13.53
N TYR A 62 -4.56 -1.52 13.19
CA TYR A 62 -3.83 -2.10 12.08
C TYR A 62 -3.36 -3.51 12.42
N PRO A 63 -3.23 -4.40 11.41
CA PRO A 63 -2.60 -5.69 11.59
C PRO A 63 -1.15 -5.50 12.08
N ASP A 64 -0.66 -6.44 12.89
CA ASP A 64 0.74 -6.41 13.29
C ASP A 64 1.61 -6.65 12.06
N PRO A 65 2.51 -5.72 11.69
CA PRO A 65 3.36 -5.87 10.51
C PRO A 65 4.32 -7.06 10.60
N LYS A 66 4.54 -7.60 11.81
CA LYS A 66 5.37 -8.79 12.02
C LYS A 66 4.69 -10.08 11.61
N ASP A 67 3.36 -10.11 11.58
CA ASP A 67 2.56 -11.26 11.16
C ASP A 67 2.41 -11.34 9.63
N VAL A 68 2.94 -10.35 8.89
CA VAL A 68 2.91 -10.31 7.43
C VAL A 68 4.10 -11.08 6.88
N GLU A 69 3.82 -12.13 6.11
CA GLU A 69 4.82 -12.90 5.36
C GLU A 69 5.65 -11.98 4.46
N PHE A 70 6.96 -12.24 4.36
CA PHE A 70 7.89 -11.33 3.69
C PHE A 70 7.52 -11.05 2.22
N THR A 71 7.04 -12.06 1.50
CA THR A 71 6.60 -11.90 0.10
C THR A 71 5.40 -10.96 -0.03
N LEU A 72 4.46 -11.00 0.91
CA LEU A 72 3.33 -10.07 0.97
C LEU A 72 3.77 -8.69 1.44
N LEU A 73 4.73 -8.60 2.37
CA LEU A 73 5.31 -7.33 2.81
C LEU A 73 5.95 -6.56 1.64
N VAL A 74 6.71 -7.24 0.77
CA VAL A 74 7.32 -6.60 -0.41
C VAL A 74 6.25 -6.03 -1.34
N LYS A 75 5.17 -6.79 -1.60
CA LYS A 75 4.05 -6.32 -2.43
C LYS A 75 3.32 -5.15 -1.78
N LEU A 76 3.05 -5.24 -0.48
CA LEU A 76 2.43 -4.18 0.30
C LEU A 76 3.25 -2.90 0.25
N ALA A 77 4.58 -3.00 0.42
CA ALA A 77 5.47 -1.87 0.41
C ALA A 77 5.46 -1.14 -0.94
N GLU A 78 5.56 -1.87 -2.06
CA GLU A 78 5.45 -1.29 -3.40
C GLU A 78 4.07 -0.63 -3.64
N ALA A 79 2.99 -1.27 -3.19
CA ALA A 79 1.65 -0.71 -3.32
C ALA A 79 1.45 0.53 -2.43
N ALA A 80 1.98 0.52 -1.21
CA ALA A 80 1.91 1.64 -0.28
C ALA A 80 2.61 2.88 -0.83
N GLU A 81 3.77 2.71 -1.45
CA GLU A 81 4.52 3.77 -2.14
C GLU A 81 3.76 4.27 -3.37
N LYS A 82 3.34 3.34 -4.25
CA LYS A 82 2.61 3.67 -5.49
C LYS A 82 1.33 4.47 -5.23
N TYR A 83 0.57 4.09 -4.22
CA TYR A 83 -0.70 4.73 -3.88
C TYR A 83 -0.56 5.80 -2.79
N GLN A 84 0.67 6.00 -2.30
CA GLN A 84 1.00 6.93 -1.23
C GLN A 84 0.08 6.79 -0.01
N VAL A 85 -0.14 5.54 0.45
CA VAL A 85 -0.90 5.26 1.68
C VAL A 85 0.03 5.50 2.86
N TYR A 86 0.03 6.71 3.39
CA TYR A 86 1.11 7.23 4.23
C TYR A 86 1.43 6.38 5.47
N THR A 87 0.41 5.82 6.12
CA THR A 87 0.63 4.95 7.29
C THR A 87 1.26 3.63 6.88
N ALA A 88 0.81 3.03 5.76
CA ALA A 88 1.40 1.80 5.25
C ALA A 88 2.85 2.00 4.80
N MET A 89 3.18 3.13 4.18
CA MET A 89 4.55 3.49 3.81
C MET A 89 5.49 3.49 5.02
N LEU A 90 5.11 4.22 6.08
CA LEU A 90 5.90 4.29 7.32
C LEU A 90 6.10 2.90 7.93
N ILE A 91 5.04 2.11 8.01
CA ILE A 91 5.09 0.77 8.57
C ILE A 91 5.98 -0.16 7.74
N CYS A 92 5.86 -0.12 6.40
CA CYS A 92 6.69 -0.92 5.51
C CYS A 92 8.16 -0.51 5.61
N HIS A 93 8.48 0.79 5.66
CA HIS A 93 9.84 1.28 5.87
C HIS A 93 10.47 0.72 7.15
N VAL A 94 9.77 0.83 8.29
CA VAL A 94 10.24 0.27 9.57
C VAL A 94 10.45 -1.24 9.46
N ARG A 95 9.45 -1.95 8.92
CA ARG A 95 9.48 -3.41 8.83
C ARG A 95 10.60 -3.91 7.91
N MET A 96 10.87 -3.23 6.80
CA MET A 96 12.00 -3.50 5.90
C MET A 96 13.34 -3.38 6.64
N GLY A 97 13.48 -2.37 7.51
CA GLY A 97 14.64 -2.26 8.40
C GLY A 97 14.81 -3.47 9.33
N ASP A 98 13.71 -3.99 9.88
CA ASP A 98 13.72 -5.14 10.78
C ASP A 98 14.13 -6.45 10.07
N VAL A 99 13.77 -6.64 8.79
CA VAL A 99 14.16 -7.84 8.00
C VAL A 99 15.44 -7.67 7.21
N ASN A 100 16.13 -6.54 7.28
CA ASN A 100 17.30 -6.27 6.46
C ASN A 100 18.40 -7.35 6.56
N ALA A 101 18.63 -7.89 7.76
CA ALA A 101 19.62 -8.94 7.96
C ALA A 101 19.25 -10.27 7.26
N GLU A 102 17.96 -10.54 7.08
CA GLU A 102 17.43 -11.77 6.47
C GLU A 102 17.24 -11.61 4.95
N HIS A 103 16.90 -10.40 4.50
CA HIS A 103 16.55 -10.07 3.10
C HIS A 103 17.25 -8.81 2.58
N PRO A 104 18.60 -8.72 2.63
CA PRO A 104 19.31 -7.47 2.34
C PRO A 104 19.17 -7.00 0.89
N PHE A 105 19.04 -7.94 -0.06
CA PHE A 105 18.93 -7.58 -1.47
C PHE A 105 17.58 -6.91 -1.78
N GLU A 106 16.49 -7.48 -1.31
CA GLU A 106 15.14 -6.95 -1.48
C GLU A 106 14.98 -5.61 -0.75
N VAL A 107 15.53 -5.49 0.46
CA VAL A 107 15.50 -4.24 1.23
C VAL A 107 16.32 -3.16 0.52
N MET A 108 17.50 -3.46 -0.01
CA MET A 108 18.29 -2.52 -0.82
C MET A 108 17.51 -2.06 -2.06
N MET A 109 16.85 -2.98 -2.78
CA MET A 109 16.06 -2.62 -3.96
C MET A 109 14.86 -1.75 -3.65
N TYR A 110 14.14 -2.05 -2.57
CA TYR A 110 13.09 -1.19 -2.06
C TYR A 110 13.63 0.20 -1.72
N ALA A 111 14.73 0.26 -0.95
CA ALA A 111 15.34 1.51 -0.52
C ALA A 111 15.82 2.38 -1.69
N MET A 112 16.44 1.76 -2.70
CA MET A 112 16.89 2.45 -3.91
C MET A 112 15.72 2.98 -4.76
N ARG A 113 14.63 2.23 -4.90
CA ARG A 113 13.45 2.66 -5.70
C ARG A 113 12.74 3.86 -5.08
N HIS A 114 12.61 3.86 -3.75
CA HIS A 114 11.75 4.81 -3.04
C HIS A 114 12.54 5.88 -2.26
N GLY A 115 13.88 5.82 -2.29
CA GLY A 115 14.76 6.87 -1.76
C GLY A 115 15.04 6.80 -0.26
N TYR A 116 14.91 5.62 0.36
CA TYR A 116 15.20 5.41 1.80
C TYR A 116 16.70 5.27 2.06
N THR A 117 17.41 6.39 2.16
CA THR A 117 18.88 6.41 2.35
C THR A 117 19.34 5.71 3.63
N ASP A 118 18.54 5.79 4.69
CA ASP A 118 18.85 5.15 5.98
C ASP A 118 18.84 3.61 5.89
N LEU A 119 18.11 3.04 4.94
CA LEU A 119 18.14 1.60 4.64
C LEU A 119 19.28 1.24 3.68
N MET A 120 19.60 2.12 2.72
CA MET A 120 20.74 1.92 1.81
C MET A 120 22.07 1.86 2.57
N ASP A 121 22.26 2.70 3.58
CA ASP A 121 23.50 2.73 4.38
C ASP A 121 23.67 1.49 5.28
N ARG A 122 22.61 0.69 5.47
CA ARG A 122 22.58 -0.53 6.31
C ARG A 122 22.74 -1.82 5.51
N SER A 123 22.68 -1.75 4.19
CA SER A 123 22.61 -2.89 3.28
C SER A 123 23.99 -3.25 2.69
#